data_AF-A0A924F3Y4-F1
#
_entry.id   AF-A0A924F3Y4-F1
#
_cell.length_a   1.000
_cell.length_b   1.000
_cell.length_c   1.000
_cell.angle_alpha   90.00
_cell.angle_beta   90.00
_cell.angle_gamma   90.00
#
_symmetry.space_group_name_H-M   'P 1'
#
loop_
_entity.id
_entity.type
_entity.pdbx_description
1 polymer ?
#
loop_
_entity_poly.entity_id
_entity_poly.type
_entity_poly.pdbx_seq_one_letter_code
_entity_poly.pdbx_strand_id
1 'polypeptide(L)'
;MAWSCAHGVERWRSNCGCRLDGGKSPAQQWRGPLRNAFSALAERTHEVFETEGRALFVTSPWQVRDGYGAVVASNGVAPCRLRARATCQSG
;
A
#
# COMPACT_ATOMS: atom_id res chain seq x y z
N MET A 1 -4.19 12.42 12.61
CA MET A 1 -5.61 12.48 13.03
C MET A 1 -6.50 11.85 11.97
N ALA A 2 -7.68 11.36 12.34
CA ALA A 2 -8.69 10.91 11.38
C ALA A 2 -9.96 11.75 11.60
N TRP A 3 -10.45 12.40 10.55
CA TRP A 3 -11.57 13.35 10.59
C TRP A 3 -12.88 12.76 11.15
N SER A 4 -13.02 11.43 11.13
CA SER A 4 -14.24 10.72 11.52
C SER A 4 -14.31 10.25 12.98
N CYS A 5 -13.29 10.52 13.81
CA CYS A 5 -13.26 10.05 15.21
C CYS A 5 -12.35 10.93 16.07
N ALA A 6 -12.80 11.28 17.27
CA ALA A 6 -11.99 12.00 18.26
C ALA A 6 -10.71 11.24 18.66
N HIS A 7 -10.74 9.90 18.60
CA HIS A 7 -9.57 9.04 18.84
C HIS A 7 -8.69 8.86 17.60
N GLY A 8 -8.96 9.60 16.52
CA GLY A 8 -8.16 9.60 15.30
C GLY A 8 -8.04 8.22 14.67
N VAL A 9 -6.79 7.80 14.40
CA VAL A 9 -6.49 6.55 13.69
C VAL A 9 -6.87 5.30 14.49
N GLU A 10 -7.04 5.41 15.81
CA GLU A 10 -7.47 4.29 16.66
C GLU A 10 -8.83 3.74 16.24
N ARG A 11 -9.67 4.55 15.59
CA ARG A 11 -10.91 4.10 14.94
C ARG A 11 -10.70 2.93 13.99
N TRP A 12 -9.54 2.84 13.35
CA TRP A 12 -9.23 1.79 12.37
C TRP A 12 -8.15 0.82 12.85
N ARG A 13 -7.46 1.15 13.95
CA ARG A 13 -6.33 0.37 14.47
C ARG A 13 -6.70 -0.50 15.67
N SER A 14 -7.57 -0.04 16.56
CA SER A 14 -7.79 -0.69 17.86
C SER A 14 -9.24 -0.58 18.35
N ASN A 15 -9.51 -1.10 19.55
CA ASN A 15 -10.78 -0.95 20.23
C ASN A 15 -10.89 0.44 20.87
N CYS A 16 -11.12 1.47 20.05
CA CYS A 16 -11.31 2.85 20.53
C CYS A 16 -12.67 3.10 21.18
N GLY A 17 -13.58 2.12 21.19
CA GLY A 17 -14.93 2.22 21.78
C GLY A 17 -15.93 3.11 21.02
N CYS A 18 -15.48 3.96 20.09
CA CYS A 18 -16.35 4.83 19.29
C CYS A 18 -17.28 4.05 18.38
N ARG A 19 -18.58 4.38 18.42
CA ARG A 19 -19.64 3.73 17.64
C ARG A 19 -20.73 4.74 17.29
N LEU A 20 -21.58 4.37 16.35
CA LEU A 20 -22.76 5.17 15.99
C LEU A 20 -23.97 4.81 16.88
N ASP A 21 -24.05 3.57 17.37
CA ASP A 21 -25.17 3.04 18.16
C ASP A 21 -24.80 2.79 19.64
N GLY A 22 -25.29 3.63 20.56
CA GLY A 22 -24.97 3.54 21.99
C GLY A 22 -25.48 2.30 22.73
N GLY A 23 -26.39 1.52 22.14
CA GLY A 23 -27.11 0.43 22.81
C GLY A 23 -26.42 -0.94 22.82
N LYS A 24 -25.25 -1.11 22.21
CA LYS A 24 -24.51 -2.38 22.16
C LYS A 24 -23.18 -2.29 22.90
N SER A 25 -22.61 -3.41 23.33
CA SER A 25 -21.23 -3.46 23.84
C SER A 25 -20.20 -3.32 22.69
N PRO A 26 -19.02 -2.72 22.93
CA PRO A 26 -18.06 -2.47 21.87
C PRO A 26 -17.40 -3.76 21.41
N ALA A 27 -17.59 -4.09 20.13
CA ALA A 27 -17.02 -5.26 19.46
C ALA A 27 -15.98 -4.83 18.41
N GLN A 28 -14.88 -4.23 18.86
CA GLN A 28 -13.81 -3.69 17.99
C GLN A 28 -12.44 -4.32 18.25
N GLN A 29 -12.36 -5.29 19.16
CA GLN A 29 -11.14 -6.01 19.54
C GLN A 29 -10.50 -6.69 18.33
N TRP A 30 -11.29 -7.08 17.32
CA TRP A 30 -10.82 -7.72 16.09
C TRP A 30 -9.95 -6.81 15.20
N ARG A 31 -10.03 -5.47 15.33
CA ARG A 31 -9.28 -4.55 14.47
C ARG A 31 -7.77 -4.68 14.63
N GLY A 32 -7.30 -4.91 15.87
CA GLY A 32 -5.88 -5.09 16.18
C GLY A 32 -5.29 -6.32 15.48
N PRO A 33 -5.80 -7.53 15.75
CA PRO A 33 -5.35 -8.75 15.09
C PRO A 33 -5.44 -8.67 13.56
N LEU A 34 -6.52 -8.10 13.01
CA LEU A 34 -6.65 -7.95 11.56
C LEU A 34 -5.61 -6.98 10.98
N ARG A 35 -5.36 -5.85 11.64
CA ARG A 35 -4.32 -4.90 11.20
C ARG A 35 -2.95 -5.54 11.21
N ASN A 36 -2.64 -6.32 12.25
CA ASN A 36 -1.37 -7.04 12.34
C ASN A 36 -1.23 -8.07 11.21
N ALA A 37 -2.28 -8.82 10.91
CA ALA A 37 -2.29 -9.76 9.79
C ALA A 37 -2.04 -9.06 8.45
N PHE A 38 -2.68 -7.92 8.18
CA PHE A 38 -2.43 -7.14 6.97
C PHE A 38 -1.04 -6.52 6.92
N SER A 39 -0.50 -6.04 8.05
CA SER A 39 0.88 -5.55 8.12
C SER A 39 1.88 -6.66 7.75
N ALA A 40 1.72 -7.86 8.34
CA ALA A 40 2.57 -9.00 8.03
C ALA A 40 2.45 -9.43 6.56
N LEU A 41 1.24 -9.48 6.02
CA LEU A 41 1.02 -9.79 4.59
C LEU A 41 1.68 -8.74 3.68
N ALA A 42 1.59 -7.46 4.04
CA ALA A 42 2.20 -6.38 3.28
C ALA A 42 3.73 -6.49 3.28
N GLU A 43 4.35 -6.76 4.43
CA GLU A 43 5.79 -7.00 4.54
C GLU A 43 6.25 -8.14 3.61
N ARG A 44 5.54 -9.28 3.62
CA ARG A 44 5.84 -10.39 2.71
C ARG A 44 5.65 -10.04 1.23
N THR A 45 4.61 -9.28 0.93
CA THR A 45 4.35 -8.82 -0.43
C THR A 45 5.46 -7.88 -0.90
N HIS A 46 5.98 -7.02 -0.02
CA HIS A 46 7.11 -6.14 -0.32
C HIS A 46 8.40 -6.92 -0.59
N GLU A 47 8.70 -7.97 0.19
CA GLU A 47 9.85 -8.86 -0.05
C GLU A 47 9.82 -9.47 -1.46
N VAL A 48 8.66 -10.01 -1.86
CA VAL A 48 8.44 -10.58 -3.20
C VAL A 48 8.56 -9.49 -4.27
N PHE A 49 7.86 -8.37 -4.08
CA PHE A 49 7.88 -7.26 -5.04
C PHE A 49 9.30 -6.73 -5.30
N GLU A 50 10.08 -6.58 -4.25
CA GLU A 50 11.47 -6.16 -4.37
C GLU A 50 12.35 -7.19 -5.08
N THR A 51 12.20 -8.47 -4.72
CA THR A 51 13.01 -9.55 -5.27
C THR A 51 12.75 -9.73 -6.75
N GLU A 52 11.50 -9.89 -7.13
CA GLU A 52 11.09 -10.06 -8.53
C GLU A 52 11.33 -8.78 -9.34
N GLY A 53 11.02 -7.61 -8.75
CA GLY A 53 11.19 -6.33 -9.41
C GLY A 53 12.65 -6.01 -9.74
N ARG A 54 13.61 -6.40 -8.89
CA ARG A 54 15.05 -6.17 -9.15
C ARG A 54 15.53 -6.90 -10.40
N ALA A 55 14.99 -8.08 -10.69
CA ALA A 55 15.28 -8.82 -11.92
C ALA A 55 14.72 -8.11 -13.16
N LEU A 56 13.58 -7.43 -13.02
CA LEU A 56 12.85 -6.84 -14.13
C LEU A 56 13.28 -5.41 -14.48
N PHE A 57 13.64 -4.59 -13.50
CA PHE A 57 13.85 -3.15 -13.71
C PHE A 57 15.29 -2.72 -13.52
N VAL A 58 15.74 -1.74 -14.33
CA VAL A 58 17.07 -1.13 -14.21
C VAL A 58 17.20 -0.37 -12.88
N THR A 59 16.15 0.36 -12.53
CA THR A 59 16.03 1.17 -11.32
C THR A 59 15.32 0.38 -10.21
N SER A 60 15.43 0.83 -8.95
CA SER A 60 14.72 0.25 -7.81
C SER A 60 13.21 0.06 -8.12
N PRO A 61 12.62 -1.12 -7.81
CA PRO A 61 11.20 -1.40 -8.05
C PRO A 61 10.27 -0.36 -7.42
N TRP A 62 10.65 0.19 -6.26
CA TRP A 62 9.91 1.25 -5.59
C TRP A 62 9.89 2.56 -6.39
N GLN A 63 11.01 2.94 -7.00
CA GLN A 63 11.07 4.11 -7.87
C GLN A 63 10.25 3.89 -9.14
N VAL A 64 10.20 2.65 -9.64
CA VAL A 64 9.33 2.29 -10.77
C VAL A 64 7.85 2.42 -10.39
N ARG A 65 7.45 1.90 -9.22
CA ARG A 65 6.08 2.04 -8.68
C ARG A 65 5.69 3.51 -8.54
N ASP A 66 6.54 4.33 -7.91
CA ASP A 66 6.24 5.74 -7.65
C ASP A 66 6.16 6.54 -8.95
N GLY A 67 7.03 6.23 -9.92
CA GLY A 67 6.99 6.84 -11.25
C GLY A 67 5.82 6.37 -12.12
N TYR A 68 5.22 5.22 -11.82
CA TYR A 68 4.14 4.63 -12.63
C TYR A 68 2.91 5.54 -12.75
N GLY A 69 2.69 6.45 -11.78
CA GLY A 69 1.65 7.47 -11.86
C GLY A 69 1.73 8.32 -13.15
N ALA A 70 2.94 8.60 -13.64
CA ALA A 70 3.12 9.32 -14.91
C ALA A 70 2.58 8.53 -16.11
N VAL A 71 2.73 7.20 -16.10
CA VAL A 71 2.22 6.32 -17.15
C VAL A 71 0.70 6.31 -17.18
N VAL A 72 0.08 6.24 -15.99
CA VAL A 72 -1.39 6.32 -15.85
C VAL A 72 -1.89 7.69 -16.32
N ALA A 73 -1.20 8.76 -15.95
CA ALA A 73 -1.55 10.12 -16.36
C ALA A 73 -1.35 10.36 -17.87
N SER A 74 -0.48 9.61 -18.54
CA SER A 74 -0.17 9.74 -19.97
C SER A 74 -0.78 8.63 -20.84
N ASN A 75 -1.93 8.07 -20.44
CA ASN A 75 -2.65 7.02 -21.19
C ASN A 75 -1.80 5.79 -21.57
N GLY A 76 -0.91 5.35 -20.67
CA GLY A 76 -0.17 4.10 -20.83
C GLY A 76 1.23 4.24 -21.44
N VAL A 77 1.67 5.44 -21.82
CA VAL A 77 3.02 5.64 -22.36
C VAL A 77 4.06 5.61 -21.23
N ALA A 78 4.79 4.51 -21.11
CA ALA A 78 5.86 4.40 -20.11
C ALA A 78 7.19 5.00 -20.61
N PRO A 79 7.83 5.94 -19.86
CA PRO A 79 9.18 6.39 -20.15
C PRO A 79 10.19 5.26 -19.89
N CYS A 80 11.31 5.23 -20.64
CA CYS A 80 12.26 4.09 -20.57
C CYS A 80 12.73 3.76 -19.14
N ARG A 81 12.95 4.75 -18.27
CA ARG A 81 13.33 4.50 -16.86
C ARG A 81 12.33 3.66 -16.04
N LEU A 82 11.09 3.52 -16.49
CA LEU A 82 10.04 2.72 -15.87
C LEU A 82 9.77 1.40 -16.61
N ARG A 83 10.46 1.14 -17.72
CA ARG A 83 10.30 -0.06 -18.53
C ARG A 83 11.20 -1.20 -18.02
N ALA A 84 10.81 -2.44 -18.33
CA ALA A 84 11.62 -3.61 -18.01
C ALA A 84 12.98 -3.57 -18.75
N ARG A 85 14.03 -4.12 -18.15
CA ARG A 85 15.41 -4.15 -18.68
C ARG A 85 15.48 -4.59 -20.15
N ALA A 86 14.72 -5.63 -20.51
CA ALA A 86 14.67 -6.17 -21.88
C ALA A 86 14.02 -5.22 -22.92
N THR A 87 13.35 -4.16 -22.48
CA THR A 87 12.56 -3.27 -23.34
C THR A 87 13.16 -1.86 -23.50
N CYS A 88 14.32 -1.61 -22.88
CA CYS A 88 15.13 -0.41 -23.07
C CYS A 88 16.37 -0.74 -23.92
N GLN A 89 16.18 -0.86 -25.23
CA GLN A 89 17.24 -0.70 -26.22
C GLN A 89 16.75 0.20 -27.34
N SER A 90 17.63 1.11 -27.78
CA SER A 90 17.50 2.12 -28.85
C SER A 90 16.66 3.38 -28.54
N GLY A 91 17.35 4.53 -28.46
CA GLY A 91 16.79 5.87 -28.36
C GLY A 91 17.67 6.79 -27.52
#